data_AF-R7YI70-F1
#
_entry.id   AF-R7YI70-F1
#
_cell.length_a   1.000
_cell.length_b   1.000
_cell.length_c   1.000
_cell.angle_alpha   90.00
_cell.angle_beta   90.00
_cell.angle_gamma   90.00
#
_symmetry.space_group_name_H-M   'P 1'
#
loop_
_entity.id
_entity.type
_entity.pdbx_description
1 polymer ?
#
loop_
_entity_poly.entity_id
_entity_poly.type
_entity_poly.pdbx_seq_one_letter_code
_entity_poly.pdbx_strand_id
1 'polypeptide(L)'
;MAPYAEQILISTGRSDWTSRIEDDEGAVLAKRVKGLLGRGGKYSDPFHNVMLTNSSFAPFTSTPDTASAYLFPSFRYLPEIGTAPEAVESFLKAFVLPSQLHPVHGVLAEPQRKALVQDPRLQKDFPGVQPVDDVVVLICGHGGRDQRCGILGPLLQAEFEDKLQTEGLQLRTEPSLPQNSNGSDPPGARVGLISHIGGHKYAGNVIIYIPPSMKWNSLAGKGVWYGRVGPGNVEGIVKETILNGKVIKEMFRGGIEQGSKILRL
;
A
#
# COMPACT_ATOMS: atom_id res chain seq x y z
N MET A 1 -8.34 -12.23 0.31
CA MET A 1 -8.25 -10.89 0.93
C MET A 1 -9.55 -10.17 0.67
N ALA A 2 -10.02 -9.30 1.56
CA ALA A 2 -11.14 -8.43 1.23
C ALA A 2 -10.68 -7.40 0.18
N PRO A 3 -11.47 -7.14 -0.88
CA PRO A 3 -11.18 -6.05 -1.79
C PRO A 3 -11.06 -4.72 -1.04
N TYR A 4 -10.13 -3.85 -1.41
CA TYR A 4 -10.01 -2.49 -0.88
C TYR A 4 -10.08 -1.48 -2.02
N ALA A 5 -10.43 -0.24 -1.71
CA ALA A 5 -10.43 0.88 -2.63
C ALA A 5 -9.09 1.63 -2.63
N GLU A 6 -8.45 1.72 -1.46
CA GLU A 6 -7.13 2.33 -1.26
C GLU A 6 -6.40 1.57 -0.13
N GLN A 7 -5.09 1.48 -0.22
CA GLN A 7 -4.19 1.03 0.83
C GLN A 7 -3.42 2.24 1.33
N ILE A 8 -3.46 2.47 2.64
CA ILE A 8 -2.54 3.37 3.34
C ILE A 8 -1.39 2.51 3.87
N LEU A 9 -0.23 2.65 3.26
CA LEU A 9 1.00 1.96 3.63
C LEU A 9 1.91 2.92 4.40
N ILE A 10 1.85 2.87 5.73
CA ILE A 10 2.64 3.75 6.61
C ILE A 10 4.10 3.29 6.62
N SER A 11 5.03 4.20 6.36
CA SER A 11 6.47 3.94 6.45
C SER A 11 6.93 4.03 7.90
N THR A 12 7.25 2.89 8.51
CA THR A 12 7.63 2.82 9.94
C THR A 12 9.11 2.51 10.17
N GLY A 13 9.81 2.04 9.14
CA GLY A 13 11.18 1.53 9.25
C GLY A 13 11.32 0.24 10.07
N ARG A 14 10.20 -0.37 10.51
CA ARG A 14 10.19 -1.60 11.32
C ARG A 14 9.83 -2.81 10.47
N SER A 15 10.41 -3.96 10.78
CA SER A 15 10.16 -5.23 10.10
C SER A 15 9.12 -6.12 10.79
N ASP A 16 8.74 -5.79 12.02
CA ASP A 16 7.66 -6.44 12.76
C ASP A 16 6.94 -5.42 13.67
N TRP A 17 5.75 -5.81 14.14
CA TRP A 17 4.83 -4.99 14.91
C TRP A 17 4.14 -5.83 15.98
N THR A 18 3.54 -5.18 16.98
CA THR A 18 2.60 -5.85 17.88
C THR A 18 1.40 -6.38 17.09
N SER A 19 0.72 -7.40 17.64
CA SER A 19 -0.41 -8.09 16.97
C SER A 19 -1.46 -7.16 16.35
N ARG A 20 -1.60 -5.96 16.91
CA ARG A 20 -2.40 -4.86 16.39
C ARG A 20 -1.51 -3.64 16.20
N ILE A 21 -1.33 -3.21 14.96
CA ILE A 21 -0.43 -2.11 14.62
C ILE A 21 -0.74 -0.78 15.32
N GLU A 22 -1.98 -0.56 15.76
CA GLU A 22 -2.35 0.64 16.53
C GLU A 22 -1.92 0.61 18.00
N ASP A 23 -1.50 -0.55 18.50
CA ASP A 23 -1.01 -0.75 19.87
C ASP A 23 0.51 -0.54 19.97
N ASP A 24 1.19 -0.36 18.82
CA ASP A 24 2.63 -0.08 18.78
C ASP A 24 2.97 1.28 19.41
N GLU A 25 4.13 1.32 20.07
CA GLU A 25 4.70 2.58 20.54
C GLU A 25 4.98 3.53 19.36
N GLY A 26 4.39 4.73 19.42
CA GLY A 26 4.51 5.75 18.38
C GLY A 26 3.52 5.62 17.22
N ALA A 27 2.57 4.67 17.24
CA ALA A 27 1.62 4.43 16.15
C ALA A 27 0.45 5.44 16.06
N VAL A 28 0.75 6.73 16.22
CA VAL A 28 -0.26 7.81 16.29
C VAL A 28 -1.12 7.86 15.02
N LEU A 29 -0.50 7.86 13.84
CA LEU A 29 -1.23 7.90 12.57
C LEU A 29 -2.11 6.65 12.41
N ALA A 30 -1.55 5.45 12.63
CA ALA A 30 -2.29 4.20 12.48
C ALA A 30 -3.52 4.16 13.41
N LYS A 31 -3.36 4.54 14.68
CA LYS A 31 -4.44 4.60 15.67
C LYS A 31 -5.55 5.56 15.26
N ARG A 32 -5.20 6.76 14.79
CA ARG A 32 -6.19 7.78 14.37
C ARG A 32 -6.93 7.38 13.10
N VAL A 33 -6.21 6.92 12.08
CA VAL A 33 -6.79 6.43 10.83
C VAL A 33 -7.75 5.27 11.12
N LYS A 34 -7.34 4.31 11.96
CA LYS A 34 -8.19 3.20 12.38
C LYS A 34 -9.43 3.65 13.17
N GLY A 35 -9.30 4.65 14.04
CA GLY A 35 -10.44 5.22 14.77
C GLY A 35 -11.44 5.95 13.87
N LEU A 36 -10.98 6.55 12.77
CA LEU A 36 -11.82 7.29 11.83
C LEU A 36 -12.48 6.40 10.77
N LEU A 37 -11.75 5.44 10.21
CA LEU A 37 -12.24 4.55 9.14
C LEU A 37 -12.79 3.21 9.64
N GLY A 38 -12.35 2.77 10.83
CA GLY A 38 -12.76 1.51 11.43
C GLY A 38 -14.21 1.51 11.91
N ARG A 39 -14.66 0.37 12.45
CA ARG A 39 -16.05 0.18 12.90
C ARG A 39 -16.49 1.26 13.88
N GLY A 40 -17.55 1.99 13.52
CA GLY A 40 -18.10 3.09 14.33
C GLY A 40 -17.36 4.42 14.21
N GLY A 41 -16.30 4.48 13.38
CA GLY A 41 -15.60 5.71 13.05
C GLY A 41 -16.42 6.63 12.15
N LYS A 42 -16.08 7.92 12.18
CA LYS A 42 -16.77 8.99 11.43
C LYS A 42 -16.86 8.72 9.93
N TYR A 43 -15.84 8.09 9.35
CA TYR A 43 -15.70 7.79 7.93
C TYR A 43 -15.79 6.28 7.66
N SER A 44 -16.43 5.52 8.56
CA SER A 44 -16.64 4.09 8.36
C SER A 44 -17.62 3.85 7.22
N ASP A 45 -17.13 3.28 6.12
CA ASP A 45 -17.95 2.92 4.95
C ASP A 45 -17.65 1.48 4.53
N PRO A 46 -18.61 0.53 4.67
CA PRO A 46 -18.42 -0.85 4.25
C PRO A 46 -18.32 -1.01 2.72
N PHE A 47 -18.69 0.01 1.94
CA PHE A 47 -18.60 0.02 0.48
C PHE A 47 -17.31 0.69 -0.04
N HIS A 48 -16.52 1.31 0.84
CA HIS A 48 -15.23 1.91 0.52
C HIS A 48 -14.16 1.43 1.52
N ASN A 49 -13.76 0.16 1.38
CA ASN A 49 -12.80 -0.45 2.29
C ASN A 49 -11.40 0.15 2.09
N VAL A 50 -10.78 0.65 3.15
CA VAL A 50 -9.40 1.15 3.13
C VAL A 50 -8.50 0.19 3.90
N MET A 51 -7.49 -0.34 3.23
CA MET A 51 -6.53 -1.23 3.86
C MET A 51 -5.44 -0.42 4.56
N LEU A 52 -5.31 -0.55 5.87
CA LEU A 52 -4.24 0.09 6.64
C LEU A 52 -3.14 -0.92 6.95
N THR A 53 -1.91 -0.61 6.56
CA THR A 53 -0.74 -1.46 6.81
C THR A 53 0.46 -0.62 7.21
N ASN A 54 1.26 -1.10 8.16
CA ASN A 54 2.62 -0.58 8.39
C ASN A 54 3.60 -1.27 7.44
N SER A 55 4.74 -0.64 7.19
CA SER A 55 5.81 -1.16 6.35
C SER A 55 7.20 -0.93 6.91
N SER A 56 8.15 -1.75 6.45
CA SER A 56 9.57 -1.63 6.73
C SER A 56 10.26 -0.52 5.95
N PHE A 57 9.53 0.21 5.09
CA PHE A 57 10.09 1.39 4.44
C PHE A 57 10.40 2.47 5.48
N ALA A 58 11.56 3.11 5.32
CA ALA A 58 12.00 4.17 6.20
C ALA A 58 11.02 5.36 6.14
N PRO A 59 10.68 5.98 7.27
CA PRO A 59 9.90 7.20 7.25
C PRO A 59 10.70 8.35 6.62
N PHE A 60 10.04 9.31 5.99
CA PHE A 60 10.70 10.50 5.43
C PHE A 60 11.44 11.31 6.50
N THR A 61 10.80 11.51 7.66
CA THR A 61 11.41 12.10 8.85
C THR A 61 11.11 11.24 10.06
N SER A 62 11.99 11.29 11.06
CA SER A 62 11.79 10.59 12.33
C SER A 62 11.14 11.48 13.40
N THR A 63 10.40 12.53 12.99
CA THR A 63 9.74 13.42 13.95
C THR A 63 8.44 12.78 14.46
N PRO A 64 8.10 12.91 15.76
CA PRO A 64 6.89 12.28 16.30
C PRO A 64 5.58 12.83 15.72
N ASP A 65 5.60 14.08 15.25
CA ASP A 65 4.40 14.81 14.86
C ASP A 65 4.00 14.59 13.39
N THR A 66 4.89 13.99 12.59
CA THR A 66 4.62 13.67 11.19
C THR A 66 4.86 12.20 10.91
N ALA A 67 4.22 11.70 9.85
CA ALA A 67 4.41 10.37 9.31
C ALA A 67 4.51 10.45 7.80
N SER A 68 4.96 9.36 7.16
CA SER A 68 4.96 9.23 5.71
C SER A 68 4.22 7.96 5.30
N ALA A 69 3.59 7.98 4.14
CA ALA A 69 2.86 6.83 3.65
C ALA A 69 2.80 6.78 2.12
N TYR A 70 2.68 5.56 1.60
CA TYR A 70 2.32 5.31 0.21
C TYR A 70 0.82 5.02 0.11
N LEU A 71 0.21 5.45 -0.99
CA LEU A 71 -1.18 5.17 -1.35
C LEU A 71 -1.22 4.32 -2.62
N PHE A 72 -1.94 3.19 -2.54
CA PHE A 72 -2.17 2.30 -3.67
C PHE A 72 -3.62 1.84 -3.75
N PRO A 73 -4.25 1.85 -4.94
CA PRO A 73 -3.65 1.91 -6.26
C PRO A 73 -3.53 3.34 -6.81
N SER A 74 -3.56 4.37 -5.96
CA SER A 74 -3.36 5.76 -6.41
C SER A 74 -1.93 6.08 -6.85
N PHE A 75 -0.94 5.24 -6.50
CA PHE A 75 0.50 5.41 -6.78
C PHE A 75 1.01 6.78 -6.33
N ARG A 76 0.73 7.16 -5.08
CA ARG A 76 1.23 8.41 -4.48
C ARG A 76 2.05 8.13 -3.24
N TYR A 77 3.14 8.85 -3.10
CA TYR A 77 3.91 8.92 -1.88
C TYR A 77 3.66 10.27 -1.20
N LEU A 78 3.34 10.23 0.08
CA LEU A 78 3.19 11.41 0.92
C LEU A 78 4.34 11.42 1.94
N PRO A 79 5.32 12.34 1.79
CA PRO A 79 6.46 12.40 2.69
C PRO A 79 6.09 12.94 4.08
N GLU A 80 5.07 13.80 4.17
CA GLU A 80 4.67 14.43 5.42
C GLU A 80 3.15 14.42 5.59
N ILE A 81 2.69 13.69 6.60
CA ILE A 81 1.31 13.62 7.07
C ILE A 81 1.33 14.02 8.54
N GLY A 82 0.70 15.15 8.88
CA GLY A 82 0.56 15.57 10.27
C GLY A 82 -0.28 14.57 11.07
N THR A 83 0.16 14.27 12.29
CA THR A 83 -0.49 13.28 13.17
C THR A 83 -1.51 13.89 14.14
N ALA A 84 -1.69 15.22 14.11
CA ALA A 84 -2.76 15.91 14.83
C ALA A 84 -4.16 15.49 14.29
N PRO A 85 -5.22 15.50 15.12
CA PRO A 85 -6.55 15.02 14.72
C PRO A 85 -7.06 15.65 13.41
N GLU A 86 -7.01 16.96 13.30
CA GLU A 86 -7.46 17.75 12.14
C GLU A 86 -6.60 17.51 10.90
N ALA A 87 -5.28 17.30 11.08
CA ALA A 87 -4.37 16.99 9.98
C ALA A 87 -4.67 15.61 9.39
N VAL A 88 -4.93 14.60 10.23
CA VAL A 88 -5.32 13.26 9.77
C VAL A 88 -6.68 13.30 9.06
N GLU A 89 -7.66 14.05 9.58
CA GLU A 89 -8.93 14.23 8.87
C GLU A 89 -8.78 14.92 7.51
N SER A 90 -7.93 15.96 7.44
CA SER A 90 -7.60 16.64 6.19
C SER A 90 -6.96 15.69 5.19
N PHE A 91 -6.00 14.86 5.63
CA PHE A 91 -5.35 13.84 4.82
C PHE A 91 -6.35 12.83 4.25
N LEU A 92 -7.24 12.29 5.09
CA LEU A 92 -8.25 11.32 4.65
C LEU A 92 -9.18 11.94 3.61
N LYS A 93 -9.66 13.17 3.84
CA LYS A 93 -10.49 13.89 2.88
C LYS A 93 -9.74 14.23 1.59
N ALA A 94 -8.47 14.57 1.66
CA ALA A 94 -7.70 14.96 0.50
C ALA A 94 -7.43 13.78 -0.44
N PHE A 95 -7.18 12.58 0.10
CA PHE A 95 -6.61 11.47 -0.68
C PHE A 95 -7.28 10.09 -0.54
N VAL A 96 -8.05 9.83 0.52
CA VAL A 96 -8.45 8.46 0.87
C VAL A 96 -9.95 8.21 0.72
N LEU A 97 -10.79 9.19 1.08
CA LEU A 97 -12.25 9.06 1.01
C LEU A 97 -12.75 8.84 -0.43
N PRO A 98 -13.92 8.22 -0.62
CA PRO A 98 -14.44 7.95 -1.96
C PRO A 98 -14.69 9.23 -2.76
N SER A 99 -14.44 9.16 -4.08
CA SER A 99 -14.87 10.17 -5.05
C SER A 99 -16.38 10.18 -5.26
N GLN A 100 -17.01 9.02 -5.13
CA GLN A 100 -18.43 8.80 -5.29
C GLN A 100 -18.93 7.82 -4.22
N LEU A 101 -19.99 8.19 -3.52
CA LEU A 101 -20.63 7.31 -2.53
C LEU A 101 -21.44 6.21 -3.20
N HIS A 102 -21.49 5.04 -2.56
CA HIS A 102 -22.41 3.98 -2.95
C HIS A 102 -23.87 4.46 -2.85
N PRO A 103 -24.79 4.05 -3.77
CA PRO A 103 -26.18 4.53 -3.80
C PRO A 103 -26.97 4.41 -2.49
N VAL A 104 -26.58 3.48 -1.61
CA VAL A 104 -27.17 3.33 -0.27
C VAL A 104 -27.11 4.62 0.57
N HIS A 105 -26.14 5.50 0.31
CA HIS A 105 -25.98 6.79 1.00
C HIS A 105 -26.99 7.85 0.52
N GLY A 106 -27.87 7.52 -0.44
CA GLY A 106 -28.94 8.40 -0.89
C GLY A 106 -29.91 8.82 0.22
N VAL A 107 -30.00 8.02 1.29
CA VAL A 107 -30.85 8.31 2.47
C VAL A 107 -30.32 9.45 3.35
N LEU A 108 -29.04 9.82 3.22
CA LEU A 108 -28.43 10.89 4.02
C LEU A 108 -28.82 12.28 3.50
N ALA A 109 -28.66 13.32 4.30
CA ALA A 109 -28.80 14.69 3.82
C ALA A 109 -27.58 15.13 2.97
N GLU A 110 -27.76 16.10 2.07
CA GLU A 110 -26.68 16.65 1.23
C GLU A 110 -25.41 17.04 2.02
N PRO A 111 -25.49 17.77 3.15
CA PRO A 111 -24.31 18.12 3.93
C PRO A 111 -23.57 16.89 4.50
N GLN A 112 -24.30 15.83 4.86
CA GLN A 112 -23.73 14.59 5.38
C GLN A 112 -23.02 13.83 4.26
N ARG A 113 -23.62 13.74 3.07
CA ARG A 113 -22.97 13.13 1.88
C ARG A 113 -21.67 13.85 1.53
N LYS A 114 -21.68 15.18 1.47
CA LYS A 114 -20.50 15.99 1.16
C LYS A 114 -19.37 15.82 2.19
N ALA A 115 -19.69 15.49 3.44
CA ALA A 115 -18.69 15.24 4.47
C ALA A 115 -17.99 13.87 4.32
N LEU A 116 -18.57 12.92 3.57
CA LEU A 116 -18.08 11.55 3.41
C LEU A 116 -17.31 11.31 2.10
N VAL A 117 -17.26 12.30 1.22
CA VAL A 117 -16.49 12.24 -0.03
C VAL A 117 -15.18 12.99 0.09
N GLN A 118 -14.23 12.63 -0.77
CA GLN A 118 -12.97 13.37 -0.86
C GLN A 118 -13.18 14.83 -1.30
N ASP A 119 -12.25 15.69 -0.87
CA ASP A 119 -12.11 17.07 -1.31
C ASP A 119 -10.71 17.30 -1.89
N PRO A 120 -10.54 17.18 -3.22
CA PRO A 120 -9.25 17.38 -3.87
C PRO A 120 -8.62 18.76 -3.64
N ARG A 121 -9.40 19.77 -3.26
CA ARG A 121 -8.88 21.13 -2.99
C ARG A 121 -7.95 21.16 -1.78
N LEU A 122 -8.06 20.19 -0.87
CA LEU A 122 -7.18 20.04 0.30
C LEU A 122 -5.81 19.46 -0.06
N GLN A 123 -5.64 18.85 -1.25
CA GLN A 123 -4.35 18.26 -1.65
C GLN A 123 -3.23 19.30 -1.76
N LYS A 124 -3.57 20.58 -2.00
CA LYS A 124 -2.61 21.69 -2.03
C LYS A 124 -1.91 21.92 -0.68
N ASP A 125 -2.51 21.45 0.42
CA ASP A 125 -1.98 21.61 1.78
C ASP A 125 -0.96 20.50 2.12
N PHE A 126 -0.68 19.59 1.19
CA PHE A 126 0.30 18.50 1.31
C PHE A 126 1.43 18.70 0.30
N PRO A 127 2.43 19.55 0.62
CA PRO A 127 3.58 19.74 -0.26
C PRO A 127 4.40 18.45 -0.35
N GLY A 128 5.10 18.28 -1.47
CA GLY A 128 6.02 17.15 -1.66
C GLY A 128 5.36 15.80 -1.95
N VAL A 129 4.03 15.73 -2.15
CA VAL A 129 3.38 14.52 -2.67
C VAL A 129 3.95 14.18 -4.05
N GLN A 130 4.37 12.92 -4.24
CA GLN A 130 5.05 12.47 -5.47
C GLN A 130 4.38 11.23 -6.06
N PRO A 131 4.42 11.03 -7.39
CA PRO A 131 4.06 9.75 -7.98
C PRO A 131 5.03 8.65 -7.53
N VAL A 132 4.51 7.44 -7.37
CA VAL A 132 5.32 6.24 -7.14
C VAL A 132 5.62 5.61 -8.49
N ASP A 133 6.88 5.71 -8.91
CA ASP A 133 7.34 5.25 -10.23
C ASP A 133 8.11 3.92 -10.19
N ASP A 134 8.18 3.31 -9.02
CA ASP A 134 8.89 2.05 -8.79
C ASP A 134 7.90 0.87 -8.77
N VAL A 135 8.38 -0.31 -9.14
CA VAL A 135 7.69 -1.57 -8.79
C VAL A 135 7.74 -1.73 -7.28
N VAL A 136 6.58 -1.93 -6.64
CA VAL A 136 6.53 -2.09 -5.18
C VAL A 136 6.05 -3.48 -4.83
N VAL A 137 6.93 -4.27 -4.20
CA VAL A 137 6.66 -5.61 -3.69
C VAL A 137 6.49 -5.54 -2.17
N LEU A 138 5.30 -5.85 -1.68
CA LEU A 138 4.95 -5.83 -0.27
C LEU A 138 4.68 -7.25 0.22
N ILE A 139 5.42 -7.66 1.25
CA ILE A 139 5.43 -9.04 1.74
C ILE A 139 4.93 -9.03 3.18
N CYS A 140 3.92 -9.83 3.50
CA CYS A 140 3.47 -9.96 4.88
C CYS A 140 4.59 -10.57 5.75
N GLY A 141 5.19 -9.75 6.63
CA GLY A 141 6.25 -10.13 7.56
C GLY A 141 5.85 -10.10 9.03
N HIS A 142 4.55 -9.90 9.33
CA HIS A 142 4.05 -9.61 10.67
C HIS A 142 4.07 -10.84 11.62
N GLY A 143 5.19 -11.03 12.31
CA GLY A 143 5.42 -12.10 13.29
C GLY A 143 4.55 -11.98 14.53
N GLY A 144 4.34 -10.77 15.04
CA GLY A 144 3.45 -10.48 16.18
C GLY A 144 1.97 -10.87 15.95
N ARG A 145 1.58 -11.11 14.70
CA ARG A 145 0.23 -11.56 14.32
C ARG A 145 0.18 -12.99 13.80
N ASP A 146 1.15 -13.39 12.99
CA ASP A 146 1.28 -14.74 12.43
C ASP A 146 2.76 -15.11 12.33
N GLN A 147 3.22 -15.99 13.22
CA GLN A 147 4.62 -16.42 13.29
C GLN A 147 5.14 -16.97 11.95
N ARG A 148 4.28 -17.61 11.15
CA ARG A 148 4.67 -18.14 9.83
C ARG A 148 5.01 -17.01 8.87
N CYS A 149 4.29 -15.89 8.93
CA CYS A 149 4.61 -14.69 8.17
C CYS A 149 5.92 -14.04 8.67
N GLY A 150 6.13 -14.00 9.99
CA GLY A 150 7.38 -13.51 10.57
C GLY A 150 8.62 -14.30 10.15
N ILE A 151 8.50 -15.62 9.99
CA ILE A 151 9.59 -16.48 9.50
C ILE A 151 9.77 -16.35 7.98
N LEU A 152 8.67 -16.43 7.24
CA LEU A 152 8.73 -16.51 5.77
C LEU A 152 8.98 -15.14 5.10
N GLY A 153 8.52 -14.05 5.71
CA GLY A 153 8.61 -12.70 5.15
C GLY A 153 10.04 -12.30 4.78
N PRO A 154 11.01 -12.34 5.71
CA PRO A 154 12.41 -11.98 5.41
C PRO A 154 13.06 -12.87 4.33
N LEU A 155 12.72 -14.16 4.29
CA LEU A 155 13.21 -15.07 3.25
C LEU A 155 12.70 -14.69 1.86
N LEU A 156 11.41 -14.35 1.76
CA LEU A 156 10.84 -13.86 0.52
C LEU A 156 11.42 -12.50 0.13
N GLN A 157 11.62 -11.59 1.09
CA GLN A 157 12.20 -10.28 0.81
C GLN A 157 13.57 -10.41 0.16
N ALA A 158 14.48 -11.17 0.78
CA ALA A 158 15.82 -11.39 0.26
C ALA A 158 15.80 -12.01 -1.15
N GLU A 159 14.93 -13.00 -1.38
CA GLU A 159 14.79 -13.63 -2.70
C GLU A 159 14.23 -12.66 -3.75
N PHE A 160 13.26 -11.81 -3.39
CA PHE A 160 12.73 -10.81 -4.32
C PHE A 160 13.79 -9.77 -4.68
N GLU A 161 14.55 -9.28 -3.69
CA GLU A 161 15.65 -8.35 -3.90
C GLU A 161 16.70 -8.92 -4.87
N ASP A 162 17.15 -10.16 -4.62
CA ASP A 162 18.11 -10.87 -5.49
C ASP A 162 17.61 -11.02 -6.94
N LYS A 163 16.37 -11.51 -7.12
CA LYS A 163 15.81 -11.76 -8.46
C LYS A 163 15.48 -10.47 -9.21
N LEU A 164 14.99 -9.44 -8.53
CA LEU A 164 14.75 -8.14 -9.16
C LEU A 164 16.07 -7.52 -9.65
N GLN A 165 17.12 -7.57 -8.85
CA GLN A 165 18.42 -7.06 -9.23
C GLN A 165 19.05 -7.86 -10.37
N THR A 166 18.92 -9.20 -10.34
CA THR A 166 19.38 -10.09 -11.41
C THR A 166 18.71 -9.79 -12.75
N GLU A 167 17.42 -9.43 -12.74
CA GLU A 167 16.66 -9.02 -13.93
C GLU A 167 16.84 -7.53 -14.30
N GLY A 168 17.79 -6.84 -13.65
CA GLY A 168 18.21 -5.49 -14.01
C GLY A 168 17.35 -4.35 -13.44
N LEU A 169 16.45 -4.63 -12.48
CA LEU A 169 15.75 -3.56 -11.76
C LEU A 169 16.64 -2.96 -10.66
N GLN A 170 16.56 -1.64 -10.50
CA GLN A 170 17.33 -0.94 -9.47
C GLN A 170 16.59 -0.96 -8.14
N LEU A 171 17.13 -1.65 -7.14
CA LEU A 171 16.57 -1.63 -5.78
C LEU A 171 16.71 -0.24 -5.16
N ARG A 172 15.61 0.28 -4.60
CA ARG A 172 15.55 1.58 -3.92
C ARG A 172 15.11 1.42 -2.47
N THR A 173 15.97 1.82 -1.55
CA THR A 173 15.71 1.80 -0.10
C THR A 173 15.26 3.14 0.44
N GLU A 174 15.73 4.23 -0.16
CA GLU A 174 15.47 5.59 0.32
C GLU A 174 14.05 6.07 0.00
N PRO A 175 13.38 6.78 0.93
CA PRO A 175 12.10 7.41 0.67
C PRO A 175 12.23 8.31 -0.57
N SER A 176 11.34 8.11 -1.55
CA SER A 176 11.44 8.70 -2.89
C SER A 176 11.70 10.21 -2.83
N LEU A 177 12.91 10.60 -3.21
CA LEU A 177 13.16 11.86 -3.91
C LEU A 177 13.23 11.52 -5.40
N PRO A 178 12.72 12.39 -6.30
CA PRO A 178 12.83 12.15 -7.73
C PRO A 178 14.32 12.21 -8.07
N GLN A 179 14.88 11.11 -8.54
CA GLN A 179 16.05 11.24 -9.38
C GLN A 179 15.53 11.69 -10.75
N ASN A 180 16.05 12.79 -11.27
CA ASN A 180 15.87 13.18 -12.66
C ASN A 180 16.48 12.10 -13.56
N SER A 181 15.78 11.00 -13.73
CA SER A 181 16.18 9.94 -14.64
C SER A 181 15.87 10.41 -16.06
N ASN A 182 16.89 10.57 -16.89
CA ASN A 182 16.77 10.98 -18.29
C ASN A 182 16.18 9.88 -19.19
N GLY A 183 15.13 9.18 -18.74
CA GLY A 183 14.41 8.14 -19.49
C GLY A 183 15.22 6.88 -19.84
N SER A 184 16.51 6.83 -19.49
CA SER A 184 17.42 5.72 -19.77
C SER A 184 17.68 4.82 -18.57
N ASP A 185 17.25 5.21 -17.37
CA ASP A 185 17.55 4.45 -16.17
C ASP A 185 16.71 3.18 -16.10
N PRO A 186 17.29 2.07 -15.59
CA PRO A 186 16.53 0.84 -15.38
C PRO A 186 15.33 1.11 -14.45
N PRO A 187 14.21 0.38 -14.62
CA PRO A 187 13.06 0.50 -13.73
C PRO A 187 13.45 0.30 -12.27
N GLY A 188 12.99 1.18 -11.39
CA GLY A 188 13.21 1.06 -9.95
C GLY A 188 12.29 0.01 -9.32
N ALA A 189 12.75 -0.62 -8.25
CA ALA A 189 11.96 -1.55 -7.45
C ALA A 189 12.17 -1.33 -5.95
N ARG A 190 11.13 -1.57 -5.16
CA ARG A 190 11.12 -1.49 -3.70
C ARG A 190 10.53 -2.78 -3.15
N VAL A 191 11.23 -3.42 -2.24
CA VAL A 191 10.75 -4.62 -1.55
C VAL A 191 10.62 -4.29 -0.07
N GLY A 192 9.44 -4.49 0.50
CA GLY A 192 9.15 -4.14 1.89
C GLY A 192 8.36 -5.21 2.61
N LEU A 193 8.68 -5.42 3.88
CA LEU A 193 7.83 -6.16 4.80
C LEU A 193 6.67 -5.28 5.22
N ILE A 194 5.50 -5.88 5.36
CA ILE A 194 4.29 -5.19 5.79
C ILE A 194 3.56 -5.94 6.89
N SER A 195 2.80 -5.17 7.67
CA SER A 195 1.91 -5.72 8.68
C SER A 195 0.86 -6.63 8.05
N HIS A 196 0.35 -7.58 8.84
CA HIS A 196 -0.50 -8.69 8.40
C HIS A 196 -1.56 -8.31 7.36
N ILE A 197 -1.44 -8.92 6.18
CA ILE A 197 -2.44 -8.92 5.13
C ILE A 197 -2.89 -10.35 4.87
N GLY A 198 -4.19 -10.55 4.76
CA GLY A 198 -4.78 -11.85 4.46
C GLY A 198 -5.48 -12.47 5.65
N GLY A 199 -6.01 -13.68 5.42
CA GLY A 199 -6.54 -14.50 6.50
C GLY A 199 -5.45 -15.40 7.07
N HIS A 200 -5.56 -15.73 8.35
CA HIS A 200 -4.68 -16.64 9.10
C HIS A 200 -4.57 -18.09 8.56
N LYS A 201 -5.14 -18.40 7.39
CA LYS A 201 -5.10 -19.75 6.83
C LYS A 201 -3.76 -20.04 6.16
N TYR A 202 -3.07 -19.03 5.62
CA TYR A 202 -1.85 -19.19 4.83
C TYR A 202 -0.85 -18.04 5.03
N ALA A 203 0.43 -18.36 5.05
CA ALA A 203 1.55 -17.42 4.96
C ALA A 203 1.99 -17.21 3.50
N GLY A 204 2.95 -16.31 3.28
CA GLY A 204 3.46 -15.98 1.94
C GLY A 204 2.45 -15.13 1.16
N ASN A 205 1.87 -14.13 1.82
CA ASN A 205 1.02 -13.13 1.19
C ASN A 205 1.89 -12.00 0.63
N VAL A 206 1.77 -11.76 -0.67
CA VAL A 206 2.57 -10.78 -1.42
C VAL A 206 1.64 -9.90 -2.24
N ILE A 207 1.85 -8.59 -2.21
CA ILE A 207 1.20 -7.61 -3.09
C ILE A 207 2.27 -6.99 -3.98
N ILE A 208 2.00 -6.94 -5.28
CA ILE A 208 2.90 -6.33 -6.26
C ILE A 208 2.15 -5.22 -6.96
N TYR A 209 2.66 -4.00 -6.87
CA TYR A 209 2.18 -2.86 -7.61
C TYR A 209 3.12 -2.54 -8.77
N ILE A 210 2.57 -2.51 -9.98
CA ILE A 210 3.30 -2.11 -11.18
C ILE A 210 2.96 -0.65 -11.49
N PRO A 211 3.95 0.27 -11.54
CA PRO A 211 3.69 1.69 -11.69
C PRO A 211 3.04 2.02 -13.04
N PRO A 212 2.17 3.03 -13.13
CA PRO A 212 1.51 3.42 -14.37
C PRO A 212 2.47 3.84 -15.51
N SER A 213 3.67 4.28 -15.18
CA SER A 213 4.71 4.66 -16.13
C SER A 213 5.30 3.49 -16.91
N MET A 214 5.16 2.26 -16.39
CA MET A 214 5.65 1.04 -17.00
C MET A 214 4.73 0.58 -18.14
N LYS A 215 4.48 1.45 -19.12
CA LYS A 215 3.44 1.32 -20.16
C LYS A 215 3.57 0.05 -21.02
N TRP A 216 4.73 -0.56 -21.06
CA TRP A 216 5.00 -1.81 -21.77
C TRP A 216 4.47 -3.05 -21.01
N ASN A 217 4.23 -2.93 -19.70
CA ASN A 217 3.69 -4.00 -18.88
C ASN A 217 2.15 -3.93 -18.87
N SER A 218 1.49 -5.05 -19.18
CA SER A 218 0.01 -5.11 -19.23
C SER A 218 -0.68 -4.90 -17.87
N LEU A 219 0.09 -4.98 -16.79
CA LEU A 219 -0.32 -4.72 -15.41
C LEU A 219 0.01 -3.31 -14.94
N ALA A 220 0.50 -2.41 -15.80
CA ALA A 220 0.75 -1.01 -15.44
C ALA A 220 -0.46 -0.36 -14.75
N GLY A 221 -0.21 0.30 -13.62
CA GLY A 221 -1.25 0.91 -12.79
C GLY A 221 -2.11 -0.09 -12.01
N LYS A 222 -1.65 -1.33 -11.85
CA LYS A 222 -2.38 -2.40 -11.15
C LYS A 222 -1.58 -2.98 -9.99
N GLY A 223 -2.32 -3.44 -8.99
CA GLY A 223 -1.85 -4.28 -7.90
C GLY A 223 -2.29 -5.73 -8.12
N VAL A 224 -1.38 -6.68 -7.91
CA VAL A 224 -1.64 -8.13 -7.97
C VAL A 224 -1.34 -8.75 -6.62
N TRP A 225 -2.24 -9.59 -6.11
CA TRP A 225 -2.09 -10.26 -4.83
C TRP A 225 -1.87 -11.76 -5.02
N TYR A 226 -0.81 -12.24 -4.40
CA TYR A 226 -0.48 -13.64 -4.31
C TYR A 226 -0.55 -14.13 -2.87
N GLY A 227 -0.86 -15.40 -2.70
CA GLY A 227 -0.82 -16.08 -1.42
C GLY A 227 -0.29 -17.49 -1.55
N ARG A 228 0.34 -18.01 -0.50
CA ARG A 228 1.13 -19.26 -0.50
C ARG A 228 2.42 -19.17 -1.33
N VAL A 229 3.00 -17.97 -1.43
CA VAL A 229 4.30 -17.76 -2.08
C VAL A 229 5.39 -18.33 -1.17
N GLY A 230 6.24 -19.21 -1.71
CA GLY A 230 7.52 -19.63 -1.12
C GLY A 230 8.71 -19.12 -1.95
N PRO A 231 9.95 -19.23 -1.44
CA PRO A 231 11.15 -18.74 -2.15
C PRO A 231 11.27 -19.27 -3.59
N GLY A 232 11.02 -20.56 -3.80
CA GLY A 232 11.06 -21.17 -5.14
C GLY A 232 10.00 -20.66 -6.13
N ASN A 233 9.06 -19.80 -5.71
CA ASN A 233 8.11 -19.16 -6.60
C ASN A 233 8.56 -17.77 -7.07
N VAL A 234 9.53 -17.15 -6.38
CA VAL A 234 9.86 -15.73 -6.56
C VAL A 234 10.39 -15.42 -7.95
N GLU A 235 11.31 -16.25 -8.47
CA GLU A 235 11.84 -16.09 -9.82
C GLU A 235 10.72 -16.07 -10.88
N GLY A 236 9.76 -17.00 -10.78
CA GLY A 236 8.61 -17.06 -11.66
C GLY A 236 7.72 -15.82 -11.55
N ILE A 237 7.52 -15.30 -10.33
CA ILE A 237 6.75 -14.07 -10.11
C ILE A 237 7.45 -12.85 -10.73
N VAL A 238 8.77 -12.72 -10.56
CA VAL A 238 9.53 -11.61 -11.16
C VAL A 238 9.42 -11.69 -12.69
N LYS A 239 9.72 -12.83 -13.29
CA LYS A 239 9.70 -13.00 -14.75
C LYS A 239 8.31 -12.85 -15.35
N GLU A 240 7.32 -13.56 -14.81
CA GLU A 240 5.99 -13.56 -15.41
C GLU A 240 5.19 -12.31 -15.06
N THR A 241 5.15 -11.91 -13.78
CA THR A 241 4.29 -10.80 -13.34
C THR A 241 4.95 -9.44 -13.50
N ILE A 242 6.17 -9.28 -12.99
CA ILE A 242 6.82 -7.96 -12.94
C ILE A 242 7.39 -7.58 -14.31
N LEU A 243 7.96 -8.53 -15.05
CA LEU A 243 8.45 -8.27 -16.40
C LEU A 243 7.35 -8.52 -17.44
N ASN A 244 6.87 -9.74 -17.58
CA ASN A 244 5.97 -10.07 -18.70
C ASN A 244 4.52 -9.59 -18.53
N GLY A 245 4.16 -8.99 -17.40
CA GLY A 245 2.81 -8.49 -17.14
C GLY A 245 1.75 -9.56 -17.11
N LYS A 246 2.08 -10.78 -16.68
CA LYS A 246 1.20 -11.95 -16.62
C LYS A 246 0.94 -12.38 -15.18
N VAL A 247 -0.32 -12.70 -14.89
CA VAL A 247 -0.72 -13.20 -13.57
C VAL A 247 -0.58 -14.72 -13.50
N ILE A 248 0.06 -15.21 -12.44
CA ILE A 248 0.18 -16.64 -12.12
C ILE A 248 -1.09 -17.08 -11.37
N LYS A 249 -1.98 -17.78 -12.06
CA LYS A 249 -3.37 -18.04 -11.60
C LYS A 249 -3.43 -18.86 -10.31
N GLU A 250 -2.50 -19.80 -10.14
CA GLU A 250 -2.47 -20.76 -9.03
C GLU A 250 -2.28 -20.05 -7.68
N MET A 251 -1.49 -18.98 -7.68
CA MET A 251 -1.19 -18.17 -6.50
C MET A 251 -2.12 -16.96 -6.36
N PHE A 252 -2.85 -16.57 -7.41
CA PHE A 252 -3.68 -15.36 -7.43
C PHE A 252 -4.76 -15.37 -6.35
N ARG A 253 -4.91 -14.22 -5.69
CA ARG A 253 -5.91 -14.00 -4.62
C ARG A 253 -6.77 -12.76 -4.84
N GLY A 254 -6.49 -12.00 -5.89
CA GLY A 254 -7.18 -10.76 -6.23
C GLY A 254 -6.20 -9.75 -6.84
N GLY A 255 -6.77 -8.72 -7.44
CA GLY A 255 -6.00 -7.58 -7.91
C GLY A 255 -6.87 -6.35 -7.96
N ILE A 256 -6.24 -5.21 -8.21
CA ILE A 256 -6.87 -3.91 -8.18
C ILE A 256 -6.24 -3.02 -9.25
N GLU A 257 -7.03 -2.21 -9.95
CA GLU A 257 -6.53 -1.17 -10.85
C GLU A 257 -6.75 0.23 -10.25
N GLN A 258 -6.02 1.21 -10.78
CA GLN A 258 -6.27 2.62 -10.49
C GLN A 258 -7.74 2.97 -10.71
N GLY A 259 -8.34 3.71 -9.77
CA GLY A 259 -9.80 3.93 -9.73
C GLY A 259 -10.57 2.84 -8.98
N SER A 260 -9.88 2.00 -8.20
CA SER A 260 -10.47 1.09 -7.22
C SER A 260 -11.34 -0.03 -7.81
N LYS A 261 -11.19 -0.34 -9.11
CA LYS A 261 -11.86 -1.49 -9.72
C LYS A 261 -11.09 -2.77 -9.42
N ILE A 262 -11.83 -3.81 -9.05
CA ILE A 262 -11.26 -5.10 -8.65
C ILE A 262 -11.04 -5.98 -9.88
N LEU A 263 -9.84 -6.52 -9.99
CA LEU A 263 -9.48 -7.52 -10.98
C LEU A 263 -9.93 -8.90 -10.50
N ARG A 264 -10.64 -9.62 -11.37
CA ARG A 264 -11.07 -11.00 -11.16
C ARG A 264 -10.60 -11.83 -12.36
N LEU A 265 -10.05 -13.01 -12.07
CA LEU A 265 -9.59 -13.99 -13.06
C LEU A 265 -10.46 -15.24 -13.02
#